data_AF-A0A937QJ24-F1
#
_entry.id   AF-A0A937QJ24-F1
#
_cell.length_a   1.000
_cell.length_b   1.000
_cell.length_c   1.000
_cell.angle_alpha   90.00
_cell.angle_beta   90.00
_cell.angle_gamma   90.00
#
_symmetry.space_group_name_H-M   'P 1'
#
loop_
_entity.id
_entity.type
_entity.pdbx_description
1 polymer ?
#
loop_
_entity_poly.entity_id
_entity_poly.type
_entity_poly.pdbx_seq_one_letter_code
_entity_poly.pdbx_strand_id
1 'polypeptide(L)'
;MEDHTNKFKNRQAVAADVVALVDPFIGTEPVDLPLRSGIAATWFWPKPQIGNTHPGACLPFGMVSVMPYSGGYPTGYGCYAKSLQGYPPRLKEELQISGFTHFQQSGVGAIRKYYNYCRVSPFLEEGGGLSMVGTPFSVIQEEAVPGYYSCILKPYGIRAEITVTPRGAIHRYTFPKSRCAGIAVDFSHGGIEIEDGRTIPLRAEYCLQETFGAEACVTMEGLPIRMSVDASGFDTHSTAGSLWEDGEILSGQNEKAYEYM
;
A
#
# COMPACT_ATOMS: atom_id res chain seq x y z
N MET A 1 12.18 44.38 -22.02
CA MET A 1 12.45 42.94 -22.21
C MET A 1 12.58 42.37 -20.80
N GLU A 2 11.47 41.96 -20.20
CA GLU A 2 11.45 41.49 -18.81
C GLU A 2 12.11 40.12 -18.70
N ASP A 3 13.04 40.00 -17.75
CA ASP A 3 13.76 38.78 -17.46
C ASP A 3 12.80 37.72 -16.89
N HIS A 4 12.38 36.80 -17.75
CA HIS A 4 11.47 35.71 -17.41
C HIS A 4 12.14 34.55 -16.64
N THR A 5 13.46 34.59 -16.38
CA THR A 5 14.13 33.48 -15.68
C THR A 5 13.89 33.44 -14.16
N ASN A 6 13.44 34.55 -13.55
CA ASN A 6 13.26 34.62 -12.09
C ASN A 6 11.89 34.12 -11.58
N LYS A 7 10.89 33.92 -12.46
CA LYS A 7 9.54 33.43 -12.05
C LYS A 7 9.53 31.94 -11.68
N PHE A 8 10.46 31.14 -12.19
CA PHE A 8 10.51 29.70 -11.94
C PHE A 8 11.16 29.35 -10.58
N LYS A 9 12.20 30.08 -10.17
CA LYS A 9 12.85 29.88 -8.86
C LYS A 9 11.93 30.22 -7.69
N ASN A 10 11.20 31.34 -7.78
CA ASN A 10 10.22 31.72 -6.75
C ASN A 10 9.03 30.76 -6.66
N ARG A 11 8.61 30.14 -7.77
CA ARG A 11 7.52 29.15 -7.74
C ARG A 11 7.92 27.84 -7.06
N GLN A 12 9.17 27.39 -7.19
CA GLN A 12 9.65 26.19 -6.49
C GLN A 12 9.68 26.37 -4.97
N ALA A 13 10.16 27.53 -4.49
CA ALA A 13 10.18 27.84 -3.07
C ALA A 13 8.76 27.93 -2.47
N VAL A 14 7.83 28.61 -3.16
CA VAL A 14 6.42 28.72 -2.72
C VAL A 14 5.67 27.38 -2.84
N ALA A 15 5.95 26.56 -3.85
CA ALA A 15 5.35 25.23 -3.97
C ALA A 15 5.82 24.28 -2.86
N ALA A 16 7.09 24.34 -2.48
CA ALA A 16 7.61 23.58 -1.33
C ALA A 16 6.93 24.01 -0.01
N ASP A 17 6.64 25.31 0.15
CA ASP A 17 5.94 25.87 1.31
C ASP A 17 4.49 25.35 1.41
N VAL A 18 3.76 25.26 0.29
CA VAL A 18 2.36 24.77 0.29
C VAL A 18 2.28 23.25 0.46
N VAL A 19 3.21 22.48 -0.11
CA VAL A 19 3.25 21.02 0.07
C VAL A 19 3.47 20.66 1.55
N ALA A 20 4.27 21.46 2.27
CA ALA A 20 4.50 21.28 3.70
C ALA A 20 3.25 21.53 4.58
N LEU A 21 2.22 22.20 4.06
CA LEU A 21 0.95 22.40 4.77
C LEU A 21 0.02 21.19 4.69
N VAL A 22 0.31 20.23 3.81
CA VAL A 22 -0.54 19.05 3.63
C VAL A 22 -0.10 17.97 4.60
N ASP A 23 -1.03 17.54 5.44
CA ASP A 23 -0.89 16.36 6.29
C ASP A 23 -1.73 15.20 5.73
N PRO A 24 -1.12 14.19 5.10
CA PRO A 24 -1.83 13.04 4.54
C PRO A 24 -2.50 12.14 5.60
N PHE A 25 -2.19 12.29 6.89
CA PHE A 25 -2.83 11.52 7.96
C PHE A 25 -4.19 12.09 8.37
N ILE A 26 -4.54 13.30 7.94
CA ILE A 26 -5.86 13.86 8.23
C ILE A 26 -6.95 12.98 7.59
N GLY A 27 -7.83 12.45 8.45
CA GLY A 27 -8.94 11.58 8.06
C GLY A 27 -8.64 10.07 8.10
N THR A 28 -7.41 9.67 8.46
CA THR A 28 -7.04 8.26 8.63
C THR A 28 -7.41 7.71 10.01
N GLU A 29 -7.69 8.60 10.96
CA GLU A 29 -8.10 8.29 12.33
C GLU A 29 -9.53 8.79 12.59
N PRO A 30 -10.23 8.22 13.60
CA PRO A 30 -11.51 8.74 14.03
C PRO A 30 -11.39 10.18 14.52
N VAL A 31 -12.44 10.96 14.30
CA VAL A 31 -12.48 12.36 14.73
C VAL A 31 -12.38 12.43 16.26
N ASP A 32 -11.43 13.21 16.77
CA ASP A 32 -11.29 13.47 18.20
C ASP A 32 -12.29 14.56 18.64
N LEU A 33 -13.53 14.15 18.93
CA LEU A 33 -14.58 15.03 19.43
C LEU A 33 -14.75 14.90 20.95
N PRO A 34 -15.08 15.99 21.66
CA PRO A 34 -15.43 15.90 23.06
C PRO A 34 -16.66 15.01 23.30
N LEU A 35 -16.76 14.49 24.53
CA LEU A 35 -17.94 13.77 24.99
C LEU A 35 -19.20 14.60 24.75
N ARG A 36 -20.19 13.98 24.13
CA ARG A 36 -21.46 14.63 23.79
C ARG A 36 -22.25 14.95 25.05
N SER A 37 -22.73 16.20 25.16
CA SER A 37 -23.54 16.68 26.28
C SER A 37 -24.69 17.56 25.80
N GLY A 38 -25.71 17.77 26.65
CA GLY A 38 -26.86 18.62 26.32
C GLY A 38 -27.62 18.11 25.09
N ILE A 39 -27.92 19.00 24.14
CA ILE A 39 -28.63 18.62 22.90
C ILE A 39 -27.82 17.63 22.05
N ALA A 40 -26.48 17.69 22.10
CA ALA A 40 -25.63 16.76 21.33
C ALA A 40 -25.68 15.33 21.86
N ALA A 41 -26.11 15.12 23.11
CA ALA A 41 -26.23 13.77 23.69
C ALA A 41 -27.31 12.93 22.98
N THR A 42 -28.27 13.57 22.31
CA THR A 42 -29.33 12.87 21.55
C THR A 42 -28.93 12.62 20.09
N TRP A 43 -27.80 13.15 19.63
CA TRP A 43 -27.36 12.98 18.26
C TRP A 43 -26.95 11.53 18.01
N PHE A 44 -27.18 11.04 16.80
CA PHE A 44 -26.66 9.76 16.34
C PHE A 44 -25.82 10.00 15.08
N TRP A 45 -24.84 9.14 14.86
CA TRP A 45 -23.93 9.26 13.74
C TRP A 45 -24.30 8.23 12.67
N PRO A 46 -25.03 8.63 11.60
CA PRO A 46 -25.44 7.70 10.54
C PRO A 46 -24.28 7.18 9.67
N LYS A 47 -23.06 7.68 9.92
CA LYS A 47 -21.82 7.29 9.26
C LYS A 47 -20.68 7.18 10.27
N PRO A 48 -19.67 6.35 9.99
CA PRO A 48 -18.46 6.30 10.79
C PRO A 48 -17.84 7.68 10.96
N GLN A 49 -17.40 8.01 12.17
CA GLN A 49 -16.74 9.27 12.50
C GLN A 49 -15.25 9.21 12.13
N ILE A 50 -14.95 8.95 10.86
CA ILE A 50 -13.61 8.85 10.30
C ILE A 50 -13.65 9.31 8.84
N GLY A 51 -12.57 9.94 8.35
CA GLY A 51 -12.53 10.53 7.01
C GLY A 51 -12.44 9.52 5.88
N ASN A 52 -12.06 8.29 6.20
CA ASN A 52 -11.83 7.20 5.25
C ASN A 52 -10.73 7.51 4.22
N THR A 53 -9.69 8.25 4.63
CA THR A 53 -8.52 8.56 3.81
C THR A 53 -7.36 7.59 4.09
N HIS A 54 -6.21 7.80 3.42
CA HIS A 54 -4.99 7.05 3.64
C HIS A 54 -3.76 7.94 3.43
N PRO A 55 -2.63 7.64 4.10
CA PRO A 55 -1.40 8.44 3.98
C PRO A 55 -0.54 8.03 2.77
N GLY A 56 -1.03 7.10 1.95
CA GLY A 56 -0.30 6.58 0.79
C GLY A 56 0.12 7.65 -0.22
N ALA A 57 1.22 7.38 -0.91
CA ALA A 57 1.73 8.23 -1.99
C ALA A 57 0.76 8.24 -3.18
N CYS A 58 0.38 9.44 -3.63
CA CYS A 58 -0.41 9.66 -4.83
C CYS A 58 -0.02 11.00 -5.49
N LEU A 59 -0.22 11.11 -6.80
CA LEU A 59 -0.15 12.38 -7.52
C LEU A 59 -1.56 12.95 -7.71
N PRO A 60 -1.72 14.28 -7.84
CA PRO A 60 -2.98 14.86 -8.28
C PRO A 60 -3.44 14.19 -9.58
N PHE A 61 -4.61 13.54 -9.54
CA PHE A 61 -5.20 12.81 -10.66
C PHE A 61 -4.31 11.69 -11.25
N GLY A 62 -3.38 11.14 -10.45
CA GLY A 62 -2.58 9.98 -10.83
C GLY A 62 -3.42 8.70 -10.96
N MET A 63 -3.00 7.80 -11.83
CA MET A 63 -3.65 6.49 -12.03
C MET A 63 -3.36 5.53 -10.88
N VAL A 64 -2.24 5.73 -10.18
CA VAL A 64 -1.73 4.83 -9.14
C VAL A 64 -1.59 5.60 -7.83
N SER A 65 -2.11 4.98 -6.78
CA SER A 65 -1.80 5.27 -5.38
C SER A 65 -1.14 4.03 -4.78
N VAL A 66 -0.27 4.23 -3.79
CA VAL A 66 0.35 3.14 -3.03
C VAL A 66 0.34 3.49 -1.54
N MET A 67 -0.09 2.55 -0.70
CA MET A 67 -0.14 2.78 0.74
C MET A 67 0.32 1.55 1.54
N PRO A 68 0.75 1.75 2.80
CA PRO A 68 0.80 0.66 3.79
C PRO A 68 -0.54 -0.08 3.91
N TYR A 69 -0.52 -1.40 3.75
CA TYR A 69 -1.72 -2.23 3.85
C TYR A 69 -1.77 -2.98 5.18
N SER A 70 -2.74 -2.60 5.99
CA SER A 70 -3.01 -3.14 7.32
C SER A 70 -4.23 -4.08 7.34
N GLY A 71 -5.02 -4.13 6.26
CA GLY A 71 -6.32 -4.80 6.22
C GLY A 71 -7.44 -4.06 6.97
N GLY A 72 -7.15 -2.90 7.56
CA GLY A 72 -8.10 -2.09 8.32
C GLY A 72 -9.19 -1.45 7.45
N TYR A 73 -10.40 -1.32 8.01
CA TYR A 73 -11.44 -0.47 7.44
C TYR A 73 -10.99 0.99 7.56
N PRO A 74 -11.23 1.85 6.56
CA PRO A 74 -12.02 1.62 5.33
C PRO A 74 -11.21 1.48 4.05
N THR A 75 -9.95 1.93 4.07
CA THR A 75 -9.11 2.00 2.87
C THR A 75 -8.27 0.75 2.69
N GLY A 76 -8.14 -0.08 3.73
CA GLY A 76 -7.11 -1.12 3.87
C GLY A 76 -5.97 -0.69 4.79
N TYR A 77 -6.02 0.53 5.34
CA TYR A 77 -5.03 1.11 6.26
C TYR A 77 -5.67 1.42 7.62
N GLY A 78 -4.85 1.50 8.66
CA GLY A 78 -5.24 1.86 10.02
C GLY A 78 -5.55 0.66 10.92
N CYS A 79 -6.13 0.95 12.08
CA CYS A 79 -6.32 0.00 13.18
C CYS A 79 -7.79 -0.34 13.43
N TYR A 80 -8.69 0.03 12.53
CA TYR A 80 -10.12 -0.01 12.75
C TYR A 80 -10.82 -1.13 11.99
N ALA A 81 -11.83 -1.70 12.63
CA ALA A 81 -12.70 -2.69 12.02
C ALA A 81 -13.84 -2.00 11.26
N LYS A 82 -14.53 -2.78 10.43
CA LYS A 82 -15.66 -2.31 9.62
C LYS A 82 -16.69 -1.61 10.50
N SER A 83 -17.07 -0.40 10.10
CA SER A 83 -18.15 0.33 10.73
C SER A 83 -19.11 0.91 9.69
N LEU A 84 -20.39 0.95 10.04
CA LEU A 84 -21.44 1.57 9.22
C LEU A 84 -21.98 2.85 9.87
N GLN A 85 -21.62 3.12 11.13
CA GLN A 85 -22.15 4.22 11.94
C GLN A 85 -21.25 4.49 13.16
N GLY A 86 -21.35 5.67 13.77
CA GLY A 86 -20.70 5.93 15.06
C GLY A 86 -19.18 5.92 15.00
N TYR A 87 -18.55 5.66 16.15
CA TYR A 87 -17.10 5.46 16.22
C TYR A 87 -16.74 4.05 15.74
N PRO A 88 -15.77 3.89 14.83
CA PRO A 88 -15.38 2.58 14.38
C PRO A 88 -14.70 1.80 15.51
N PRO A 89 -15.06 0.52 15.73
CA PRO A 89 -14.38 -0.32 16.70
C PRO A 89 -12.93 -0.57 16.27
N ARG A 90 -12.01 -0.74 17.23
CA ARG A 90 -10.63 -1.14 16.91
C ARG A 90 -10.57 -2.61 16.50
N LEU A 91 -9.80 -2.87 15.45
CA LEU A 91 -9.36 -4.18 15.00
C LEU A 91 -8.06 -4.59 15.70
N LYS A 92 -7.19 -3.61 15.99
CA LYS A 92 -5.87 -3.81 16.61
C LYS A 92 -5.44 -2.60 17.42
N GLU A 93 -4.52 -2.83 18.35
CA GLU A 93 -4.00 -1.76 19.23
C GLU A 93 -2.99 -0.85 18.54
N GLU A 94 -2.14 -1.43 17.68
CA GLU A 94 -1.08 -0.72 16.98
C GLU A 94 -1.15 -0.96 15.47
N LEU A 95 -0.60 -0.03 14.69
CA LEU A 95 -0.54 -0.17 13.24
C LEU A 95 0.42 -1.30 12.87
N GLN A 96 -0.14 -2.32 12.22
CA GLN A 96 0.60 -3.43 11.66
C GLN A 96 0.23 -3.61 10.19
N ILE A 97 1.23 -3.76 9.33
CA ILE A 97 1.06 -3.80 7.88
C ILE A 97 1.70 -5.07 7.30
N SER A 98 1.05 -5.71 6.33
CA SER A 98 1.58 -6.92 5.68
C SER A 98 2.34 -6.63 4.37
N GLY A 99 2.38 -5.35 3.96
CA GLY A 99 3.04 -4.89 2.76
C GLY A 99 2.46 -3.57 2.28
N PHE A 100 2.66 -3.27 1.00
CA PHE A 100 2.19 -2.05 0.34
C PHE A 100 1.33 -2.41 -0.85
N THR A 101 0.07 -1.99 -0.86
CA THR A 101 -0.87 -2.28 -1.95
C THR A 101 -1.00 -1.10 -2.89
N HIS A 102 -1.53 -1.35 -4.10
CA HIS A 102 -1.80 -0.33 -5.10
C HIS A 102 -3.31 -0.10 -5.29
N PHE A 103 -3.66 1.05 -5.87
CA PHE A 103 -5.03 1.43 -6.28
C PHE A 103 -6.00 1.56 -5.10
N GLN A 104 -5.75 2.51 -4.20
CA GLN A 104 -6.65 2.82 -3.09
C GLN A 104 -7.78 3.74 -3.51
N GLN A 105 -8.93 3.55 -2.87
CA GLN A 105 -9.99 4.54 -2.84
C GLN A 105 -9.84 5.40 -1.58
N SER A 106 -10.16 6.69 -1.68
CA SER A 106 -10.06 7.66 -0.58
C SER A 106 -11.40 8.36 -0.39
N GLY A 107 -11.87 8.45 0.87
CA GLY A 107 -13.12 9.11 1.26
C GLY A 107 -14.39 8.29 1.00
N VAL A 108 -14.27 7.02 0.61
CA VAL A 108 -15.43 6.19 0.25
C VAL A 108 -16.10 5.59 1.48
N GLY A 109 -17.44 5.63 1.51
CA GLY A 109 -18.25 5.04 2.58
C GLY A 109 -18.78 3.63 2.28
N ALA A 110 -18.48 3.09 1.09
CA ALA A 110 -18.87 1.76 0.65
C ALA A 110 -17.62 1.03 0.14
N ILE A 111 -17.42 -0.19 0.63
CA ILE A 111 -16.22 -0.98 0.40
C ILE A 111 -16.68 -2.33 -0.12
N ARG A 112 -16.44 -2.59 -1.40
CA ARG A 112 -16.67 -3.92 -1.97
C ARG A 112 -15.85 -4.27 -3.20
N LYS A 113 -15.47 -3.30 -4.04
CA LYS A 113 -14.77 -3.54 -5.30
C LYS A 113 -13.70 -2.48 -5.55
N TYR A 114 -12.67 -2.85 -6.32
CA TYR A 114 -11.66 -1.95 -6.88
C TYR A 114 -10.76 -1.26 -5.85
N TYR A 115 -10.12 -2.02 -4.96
CA TYR A 115 -9.09 -1.48 -4.06
C TYR A 115 -8.04 -2.52 -3.64
N ASN A 116 -6.84 -2.03 -3.33
CA ASN A 116 -5.72 -2.76 -2.73
C ASN A 116 -5.22 -3.94 -3.57
N TYR A 117 -5.02 -3.72 -4.87
CA TYR A 117 -4.45 -4.74 -5.75
C TYR A 117 -2.93 -4.72 -5.70
N CYS A 118 -2.29 -5.86 -5.97
CA CYS A 118 -0.84 -5.99 -6.02
C CYS A 118 -0.15 -5.54 -4.72
N ARG A 119 0.17 -6.51 -3.87
CA ARG A 119 0.87 -6.25 -2.61
C ARG A 119 2.37 -6.48 -2.77
N VAL A 120 3.16 -5.48 -2.42
CA VAL A 120 4.62 -5.57 -2.35
C VAL A 120 5.04 -5.76 -0.89
N SER A 121 5.70 -6.87 -0.58
CA SER A 121 6.09 -7.23 0.78
C SER A 121 7.59 -7.52 0.85
N PRO A 122 8.36 -6.83 1.71
CA PRO A 122 9.73 -7.21 1.98
C PRO A 122 9.79 -8.43 2.90
N PHE A 123 10.81 -9.27 2.72
CA PHE A 123 11.10 -10.39 3.60
C PHE A 123 12.60 -10.59 3.75
N LEU A 124 12.96 -11.39 4.76
CA LEU A 124 14.35 -11.74 5.07
C LEU A 124 14.42 -13.12 5.70
N GLU A 125 15.57 -13.78 5.53
CA GLU A 125 15.78 -15.13 6.03
C GLU A 125 15.63 -15.23 7.55
N GLU A 126 16.10 -14.21 8.30
CA GLU A 126 16.02 -14.20 9.77
C GLU A 126 14.58 -14.16 10.30
N GLY A 127 13.61 -13.79 9.47
CA GLY A 127 12.20 -13.83 9.82
C GLY A 127 11.41 -14.99 9.23
N GLY A 128 12.05 -15.90 8.49
CA GLY A 128 11.41 -17.07 7.87
C GLY A 128 11.32 -17.03 6.34
N GLY A 129 12.02 -16.10 5.68
CA GLY A 129 12.11 -16.06 4.22
C GLY A 129 10.74 -15.82 3.57
N LEU A 130 10.41 -16.60 2.53
CA LEU A 130 9.16 -16.45 1.78
C LEU A 130 7.90 -16.63 2.64
N SER A 131 7.96 -17.41 3.73
CA SER A 131 6.82 -17.59 4.65
C SER A 131 6.39 -16.29 5.34
N MET A 132 7.25 -15.26 5.34
CA MET A 132 6.90 -13.94 5.86
C MET A 132 5.95 -13.16 4.95
N VAL A 133 5.78 -13.54 3.69
CA VAL A 133 4.94 -12.78 2.76
C VAL A 133 3.50 -12.78 3.27
N GLY A 134 3.00 -11.57 3.55
CA GLY A 134 1.68 -11.38 4.15
C GLY A 134 1.64 -11.39 5.68
N THR A 135 2.75 -11.70 6.35
CA THR A 135 2.88 -11.55 7.81
C THR A 135 2.96 -10.06 8.18
N PRO A 136 2.18 -9.56 9.15
CA PRO A 136 2.22 -8.16 9.55
C PRO A 136 3.51 -7.74 10.28
N PHE A 137 4.02 -6.56 9.93
CA PHE A 137 5.08 -5.84 10.64
C PHE A 137 4.47 -4.69 11.45
N SER A 138 4.95 -4.45 12.66
CA SER A 138 4.64 -3.19 13.36
C SER A 138 5.34 -2.02 12.68
N VAL A 139 4.63 -0.90 12.55
CA VAL A 139 5.13 0.32 11.89
C VAL A 139 5.64 1.30 12.94
N ILE A 140 6.82 1.85 12.72
CA ILE A 140 7.35 2.98 13.49
C ILE A 140 7.99 4.01 12.56
N GLN A 141 8.17 5.24 13.04
CA GLN A 141 8.73 6.36 12.26
C GLN A 141 8.03 6.50 10.90
N GLU A 142 6.70 6.56 10.96
CA GLU A 142 5.86 6.74 9.78
C GLU A 142 5.84 8.21 9.37
N GLU A 143 6.09 8.47 8.09
CA GLU A 143 6.12 9.82 7.52
C GLU A 143 5.38 9.80 6.19
N ALA A 144 4.55 10.81 5.95
CA ALA A 144 3.85 10.98 4.68
C ALA A 144 3.80 12.46 4.31
N VAL A 145 4.05 12.73 3.03
CA VAL A 145 3.87 14.04 2.39
C VAL A 145 3.27 13.81 1.00
N PRO A 146 2.69 14.82 0.33
CA PRO A 146 2.17 14.65 -1.02
C PRO A 146 3.16 13.94 -1.98
N GLY A 147 2.76 12.76 -2.48
CA GLY A 147 3.55 11.95 -3.40
C GLY A 147 4.65 11.08 -2.77
N TYR A 148 4.81 11.04 -1.44
CA TYR A 148 5.82 10.23 -0.76
C TYR A 148 5.32 9.66 0.58
N TYR A 149 5.68 8.41 0.83
CA TYR A 149 5.43 7.74 2.10
C TYR A 149 6.69 7.01 2.55
N SER A 150 6.99 7.00 3.85
CA SER A 150 8.02 6.14 4.41
C SER A 150 7.68 5.63 5.80
N CYS A 151 8.28 4.49 6.16
CA CYS A 151 8.24 3.97 7.52
C CYS A 151 9.38 3.00 7.82
N ILE A 152 9.51 2.60 9.08
CA ILE A 152 10.37 1.50 9.51
C ILE A 152 9.50 0.32 9.99
N LEU A 153 9.81 -0.86 9.46
CA LEU A 153 9.12 -2.12 9.76
C LEU A 153 9.85 -2.89 10.86
N LYS A 154 9.18 -3.11 11.98
CA LYS A 154 9.65 -3.93 13.11
C LYS A 154 9.17 -5.38 12.98
N PRO A 155 9.94 -6.36 13.51
CA PRO A 155 11.11 -6.18 14.39
C PRO A 155 12.45 -5.96 13.66
N TYR A 156 12.49 -6.11 12.33
CA TYR A 156 13.76 -6.23 11.61
C TYR A 156 14.42 -4.88 11.26
N GLY A 157 13.70 -3.77 11.35
CA GLY A 157 14.25 -2.45 11.05
C GLY A 157 14.42 -2.19 9.55
N ILE A 158 13.55 -2.76 8.71
CA ILE A 158 13.54 -2.49 7.27
C ILE A 158 12.94 -1.10 7.06
N ARG A 159 13.67 -0.18 6.41
CA ARG A 159 13.10 1.11 5.99
C ARG A 159 12.43 0.94 4.64
N ALA A 160 11.16 1.28 4.54
CA ALA A 160 10.41 1.31 3.29
C ALA A 160 10.10 2.75 2.90
N GLU A 161 10.33 3.09 1.64
CA GLU A 161 10.08 4.40 1.07
C GLU A 161 9.37 4.22 -0.28
N ILE A 162 8.30 4.96 -0.49
CA ILE A 162 7.43 4.80 -1.66
C ILE A 162 7.14 6.18 -2.25
N THR A 163 7.23 6.28 -3.57
CA THR A 163 6.73 7.42 -4.34
C THR A 163 6.01 6.90 -5.59
N VAL A 164 5.35 7.79 -6.31
CA VAL A 164 4.53 7.45 -7.46
C VAL A 164 4.84 8.33 -8.67
N THR A 165 4.64 7.76 -9.84
CA THR A 165 4.56 8.47 -11.12
C THR A 165 3.10 8.50 -11.57
N PRO A 166 2.74 9.20 -12.66
CA PRO A 166 1.34 9.24 -13.11
C PRO A 166 0.71 7.86 -13.35
N ARG A 167 1.50 6.81 -13.65
CA ARG A 167 1.02 5.48 -14.03
C ARG A 167 1.75 4.31 -13.36
N GLY A 168 2.56 4.56 -12.33
CA GLY A 168 3.34 3.52 -11.67
C GLY A 168 3.84 3.97 -10.31
N ALA A 169 4.56 3.08 -9.64
CA ALA A 169 5.12 3.31 -8.31
C ALA A 169 6.62 3.02 -8.30
N ILE A 170 7.34 3.67 -7.39
CA ILE A 170 8.76 3.42 -7.13
C ILE A 170 8.87 3.09 -5.65
N HIS A 171 9.41 1.91 -5.36
CA HIS A 171 9.64 1.42 -4.02
C HIS A 171 11.15 1.39 -3.75
N ARG A 172 11.56 1.81 -2.56
CA ARG A 172 12.92 1.64 -2.06
C ARG A 172 12.87 0.99 -0.69
N TYR A 173 13.62 -0.09 -0.53
CA TYR A 173 13.74 -0.81 0.72
C TYR A 173 15.20 -0.80 1.16
N THR A 174 15.45 -0.35 2.40
CA THR A 174 16.77 -0.44 3.03
C THR A 174 16.70 -1.52 4.09
N PHE A 175 17.37 -2.63 3.83
CA PHE A 175 17.41 -3.77 4.74
C PHE A 175 18.53 -3.62 5.78
N PRO A 176 18.35 -4.16 7.00
CA PRO A 176 19.48 -4.43 7.88
C PRO A 176 20.40 -5.48 7.22
N LYS A 177 21.58 -5.70 7.80
CA LYS A 177 22.43 -6.83 7.40
C LYS A 177 21.65 -8.14 7.59
N SER A 178 21.55 -8.93 6.52
CA SER A 178 20.83 -10.20 6.48
C SER A 178 21.61 -11.21 5.63
N ARG A 179 21.38 -12.51 5.85
CA ARG A 179 21.90 -13.58 4.98
C ARG A 179 21.23 -13.57 3.60
N CYS A 180 19.93 -13.28 3.57
CA CYS A 180 19.14 -13.19 2.35
C CYS A 180 17.94 -12.29 2.62
N ALA A 181 17.73 -11.32 1.74
CA ALA A 181 16.59 -10.40 1.78
C ALA A 181 15.95 -10.37 0.39
N GLY A 182 14.64 -10.18 0.36
CA GLY A 182 13.89 -10.19 -0.89
C GLY A 182 12.65 -9.32 -0.82
N ILE A 183 12.06 -9.11 -2.00
CA ILE A 183 10.80 -8.42 -2.21
C ILE A 183 9.87 -9.38 -2.94
N ALA A 184 8.69 -9.61 -2.38
CA ALA A 184 7.63 -10.35 -3.04
C ALA A 184 6.61 -9.37 -3.64
N VAL A 185 6.21 -9.60 -4.89
CA VAL A 185 5.17 -8.82 -5.58
C VAL A 185 3.96 -9.72 -5.86
N ASP A 186 3.01 -9.69 -4.94
CA ASP A 186 1.83 -10.55 -4.93
C ASP A 186 0.71 -9.90 -5.75
N PHE A 187 0.61 -10.22 -7.04
CA PHE A 187 -0.47 -9.72 -7.90
C PHE A 187 -1.82 -10.41 -7.65
N SER A 188 -1.86 -11.47 -6.85
CA SER A 188 -3.11 -12.15 -6.48
C SER A 188 -3.85 -11.43 -5.37
N HIS A 189 -3.16 -10.56 -4.62
CA HIS A 189 -3.75 -9.80 -3.54
C HIS A 189 -4.80 -8.79 -4.04
N GLY A 190 -5.93 -8.74 -3.33
CA GLY A 190 -6.99 -7.76 -3.58
C GLY A 190 -7.96 -7.65 -2.40
N GLY A 191 -8.51 -6.46 -2.21
CA GLY A 191 -9.58 -6.23 -1.25
C GLY A 191 -9.10 -5.76 0.13
N ILE A 192 -9.92 -6.00 1.16
CA ILE A 192 -9.67 -5.61 2.55
C ILE A 192 -10.00 -6.81 3.44
N GLU A 193 -9.30 -6.95 4.57
CA GLU A 193 -9.51 -8.02 5.57
C GLU A 193 -10.76 -7.79 6.44
N ILE A 194 -11.91 -7.66 5.77
CA ILE A 194 -13.25 -7.71 6.37
C ILE A 194 -14.01 -8.91 5.81
N GLU A 195 -15.09 -9.31 6.48
CA GLU A 195 -16.01 -10.32 5.96
C GLU A 195 -16.45 -9.96 4.53
N ASP A 196 -16.26 -10.92 3.60
CA ASP A 196 -16.49 -10.79 2.16
C ASP A 196 -15.77 -9.62 1.47
N GLY A 197 -14.70 -9.11 2.08
CA GLY A 197 -13.94 -7.97 1.57
C GLY A 197 -12.75 -8.32 0.68
N ARG A 198 -12.35 -9.59 0.65
CA ARG A 198 -11.22 -10.08 -0.16
C ARG A 198 -11.65 -10.23 -1.62
N THR A 199 -10.74 -9.88 -2.52
CA THR A 199 -10.89 -10.09 -3.96
C THR A 199 -9.75 -10.98 -4.44
N ILE A 200 -10.07 -11.95 -5.29
CA ILE A 200 -9.09 -12.81 -5.97
C ILE A 200 -9.16 -12.58 -7.49
N PRO A 201 -8.08 -12.87 -8.23
CA PRO A 201 -8.11 -12.77 -9.68
C PRO A 201 -9.09 -13.78 -10.30
N LEU A 202 -9.91 -13.34 -11.25
CA LEU A 202 -10.71 -14.22 -12.12
C LEU A 202 -9.83 -14.90 -13.18
N ARG A 203 -8.77 -14.20 -13.61
CA ARG A 203 -7.74 -14.70 -14.50
C ARG A 203 -6.42 -14.05 -14.08
N ALA A 204 -5.34 -14.79 -14.19
CA ALA A 204 -4.02 -14.26 -13.96
C ALA A 204 -3.02 -14.90 -14.92
N GLU A 205 -2.14 -14.09 -15.47
CA GLU A 205 -0.98 -14.50 -16.25
C GLU A 205 0.25 -13.82 -15.63
N TYR A 206 1.28 -14.62 -15.38
CA TYR A 206 2.55 -14.20 -14.78
C TYR A 206 3.68 -14.64 -15.70
N CYS A 207 4.62 -13.75 -15.98
CA CYS A 207 5.82 -14.03 -16.75
C CYS A 207 7.02 -13.39 -16.07
N LEU A 208 7.95 -14.22 -15.60
CA LEU A 208 9.28 -13.82 -15.17
C LEU A 208 10.15 -13.67 -16.43
N GLN A 209 10.51 -12.43 -16.78
CA GLN A 209 11.29 -12.18 -17.99
C GLN A 209 12.77 -12.47 -17.77
N GLU A 210 13.30 -12.08 -16.61
CA GLU A 210 14.70 -12.31 -16.16
C GLU A 210 14.75 -12.31 -14.62
N THR A 211 15.93 -12.36 -14.01
CA THR A 211 16.11 -12.30 -12.54
C THR A 211 15.44 -11.07 -11.90
N PHE A 212 15.37 -9.97 -12.63
CA PHE A 212 14.95 -8.66 -12.11
C PHE A 212 13.67 -8.10 -12.73
N GLY A 213 13.07 -8.83 -13.67
CA GLY A 213 11.94 -8.37 -14.47
C GLY A 213 10.78 -9.33 -14.42
N ALA A 214 9.58 -8.82 -14.18
CA ALA A 214 8.35 -9.61 -14.25
C ALA A 214 7.21 -8.82 -14.87
N GLU A 215 6.34 -9.51 -15.59
CA GLU A 215 5.08 -8.98 -16.08
C GLU A 215 3.91 -9.81 -15.54
N ALA A 216 2.81 -9.14 -15.25
CA ALA A 216 1.57 -9.80 -14.89
C ALA A 216 0.36 -9.12 -15.52
N CYS A 217 -0.63 -9.92 -15.88
CA CYS A 217 -1.97 -9.46 -16.23
C CYS A 217 -2.98 -10.19 -15.34
N VAL A 218 -3.58 -9.46 -14.41
CA VAL A 218 -4.61 -10.00 -13.50
C VAL A 218 -5.96 -9.35 -13.76
N THR A 219 -7.01 -10.16 -13.88
CA THR A 219 -8.38 -9.67 -14.02
C THR A 219 -9.05 -9.64 -12.66
N MET A 220 -9.15 -8.45 -12.07
CA MET A 220 -9.78 -8.22 -10.77
C MET A 220 -11.17 -7.62 -10.99
N GLU A 221 -12.23 -8.28 -10.50
CA GLU A 221 -13.61 -7.76 -10.63
C GLU A 221 -14.00 -7.42 -12.09
N GLY A 222 -13.51 -8.23 -13.04
CA GLY A 222 -13.70 -8.03 -14.49
C GLY A 222 -12.80 -6.98 -15.14
N LEU A 223 -11.96 -6.27 -14.37
CA LEU A 223 -11.02 -5.29 -14.88
C LEU A 223 -9.64 -5.93 -15.09
N PRO A 224 -9.11 -5.98 -16.33
CA PRO A 224 -7.74 -6.42 -16.56
C PRO A 224 -6.75 -5.35 -16.09
N ILE A 225 -5.82 -5.74 -15.24
CA ILE A 225 -4.74 -4.90 -14.71
C ILE A 225 -3.42 -5.49 -15.18
N ARG A 226 -2.71 -4.73 -16.01
CA ARG A 226 -1.38 -5.10 -16.50
C ARG A 226 -0.33 -4.36 -15.70
N MET A 227 0.66 -5.09 -15.23
CA MET A 227 1.79 -4.58 -14.47
C MET A 227 3.08 -5.12 -15.04
N SER A 228 4.11 -4.29 -15.00
CA SER A 228 5.50 -4.67 -15.24
C SER A 228 6.29 -4.23 -14.01
N VAL A 229 7.23 -5.07 -13.61
CA VAL A 229 8.10 -4.89 -12.46
C VAL A 229 9.52 -4.93 -12.97
N ASP A 230 10.29 -3.94 -12.57
CA ASP A 230 11.74 -3.89 -12.73
C ASP A 230 12.36 -3.67 -11.34
N ALA A 231 13.35 -4.50 -11.00
CA ALA A 231 14.02 -4.48 -9.72
C ALA A 231 15.52 -4.26 -9.89
N SER A 232 16.12 -3.53 -8.96
CA SER A 232 17.57 -3.30 -8.94
C SER A 232 18.08 -3.12 -7.51
N GLY A 233 19.41 -3.05 -7.36
CA GLY A 233 20.05 -2.84 -6.05
C GLY A 233 20.33 -4.10 -5.24
N PHE A 234 20.13 -5.28 -5.84
CA PHE A 234 20.58 -6.56 -5.26
C PHE A 234 21.96 -6.97 -5.81
N ASP A 235 22.68 -7.82 -5.09
CA ASP A 235 23.94 -8.39 -5.55
C ASP A 235 23.70 -9.36 -6.72
N THR A 236 24.16 -8.97 -7.91
CA THR A 236 23.94 -9.73 -9.16
C THR A 236 24.51 -11.15 -9.13
N HIS A 237 25.45 -11.46 -8.24
CA HIS A 237 26.06 -12.79 -8.14
C HIS A 237 25.28 -13.77 -7.25
N SER A 238 24.39 -13.27 -6.38
CA SER A 238 23.62 -14.10 -5.44
C SER A 238 22.11 -13.89 -5.55
N THR A 239 21.64 -13.10 -6.52
CA THR A 239 20.21 -12.83 -6.69
C THR A 239 19.55 -13.88 -7.57
N ALA A 240 18.33 -14.29 -7.18
CA ALA A 240 17.45 -15.12 -7.96
C ALA A 240 16.07 -14.46 -8.06
N GLY A 241 15.43 -14.60 -9.22
CA GLY A 241 14.01 -14.31 -9.43
C GLY A 241 13.26 -15.64 -9.51
N SER A 242 12.06 -15.72 -8.92
CA SER A 242 11.26 -16.94 -8.96
C SER A 242 9.78 -16.61 -8.81
N LEU A 243 8.94 -17.43 -9.46
CA LEU A 243 7.51 -17.47 -9.14
C LEU A 243 7.28 -18.30 -7.87
N TRP A 244 6.21 -18.00 -7.14
CA TRP A 244 5.78 -18.80 -6.00
C TRP A 244 4.27 -18.99 -6.00
N GLU A 245 3.82 -20.05 -5.36
CA GLU A 245 2.41 -20.40 -5.17
C GLU A 245 2.25 -21.02 -3.79
N ASP A 246 1.25 -20.56 -3.02
CA ASP A 246 0.93 -21.09 -1.69
C ASP A 246 2.13 -21.22 -0.72
N GLY A 247 3.07 -20.28 -0.82
CA GLY A 247 4.28 -20.22 0.02
C GLY A 247 5.46 -21.04 -0.48
N GLU A 248 5.34 -21.72 -1.62
CA GLU A 248 6.37 -22.58 -2.20
C GLU A 248 6.91 -22.00 -3.51
N ILE A 249 8.22 -22.10 -3.72
CA ILE A 249 8.87 -21.63 -4.96
C ILE A 249 8.60 -22.60 -6.11
N LEU A 250 8.15 -22.07 -7.25
CA LEU A 250 7.94 -22.82 -8.49
C LEU A 250 9.25 -22.98 -9.26
N SER A 251 10.03 -24.00 -8.89
CA SER A 251 11.34 -24.27 -9.48
C SER A 251 11.25 -24.54 -10.98
N GLY A 252 12.03 -23.78 -11.78
CA GLY A 252 12.13 -23.94 -13.24
C GLY A 252 10.94 -23.42 -14.04
N GLN A 253 9.99 -22.72 -13.40
CA GLN A 253 8.86 -22.09 -14.08
C GLN A 253 9.07 -20.58 -14.17
N ASN A 254 9.05 -20.07 -15.41
CA ASN A 254 9.09 -18.64 -15.67
C ASN A 254 7.71 -18.08 -16.02
N GLU A 255 6.72 -18.94 -16.29
CA GLU A 255 5.38 -18.53 -16.66
C GLU A 255 4.35 -19.32 -15.88
N LYS A 256 3.24 -18.66 -15.55
CA LYS A 256 2.09 -19.31 -14.92
C LYS A 256 0.82 -18.59 -15.32
N ALA A 257 -0.23 -19.36 -15.57
CA ALA A 257 -1.55 -18.82 -15.86
C ALA A 257 -2.64 -19.57 -15.08
N TYR A 258 -3.68 -18.86 -14.69
CA TYR A 258 -4.86 -19.39 -14.02
C TYR A 258 -6.11 -18.73 -14.57
N GLU A 259 -7.19 -19.49 -14.58
CA GLU A 259 -8.53 -19.01 -14.91
C GLU A 259 -9.49 -19.63 -13.90
N TYR A 260 -10.10 -18.77 -13.08
CA TYR A 260 -11.17 -19.15 -12.17
C TYR A 260 -12.49 -19.08 -12.94
N MET A 261 -13.11 -20.25 -13.14
CA MET A 261 -14.46 -20.39 -13.72
C MET A 261 -15.55 -20.02 -12.72
#